data_AF-A0A7R9PP60-F1
#
_entry.id   AF-A0A7R9PP60-F1
#
_cell.length_a   1.000
_cell.length_b   1.000
_cell.length_c   1.000
_cell.angle_alpha   90.00
_cell.angle_beta   90.00
_cell.angle_gamma   90.00
#
_symmetry.space_group_name_H-M   'P 1'
#
loop_
_entity.id
_entity.type
_entity.pdbx_description
1 polymer ?
#
loop_
_entity_poly.entity_id
_entity_poly.type
_entity_poly.pdbx_seq_one_letter_code
_entity_poly.pdbx_strand_id
1 'polypeptide(L)'
;MAFVMVKCCFDSEIPLPDFVESVIQKCTDPGSFRPRYKRLVDNIFPVNPQDGLVKNNMEKLTFYSLSSPEKLDRIGEYLFQRASRDINRRRNGFVVIAMEAMDQLLVACHAQTLNLFVESFLKMIQKLLESSDPQLQILATQSFVRFANIEEDTPSYHRRYDFFVSKFSSMCHNDNSNIDLRDKIRMAGINGLQGVVRKTVSDDLVENIWEPVHMDKIVPSLLYNMQNSR
;
A
#
# COMPACT_ATOMS: atom_id res chain seq x y z
N MET A 1 3.14 2.06 35.89
CA MET A 1 1.96 2.90 35.60
C MET A 1 0.72 2.09 35.93
N ALA A 2 0.06 2.44 37.03
CA ALA A 2 -1.05 1.69 37.61
C ALA A 2 -2.33 1.86 36.77
N PHE A 3 -2.99 0.75 36.45
CA PHE A 3 -4.40 0.78 36.04
C PHE A 3 -5.24 0.98 37.30
N VAL A 4 -5.86 2.15 37.42
CA VAL A 4 -6.87 2.42 38.45
C VAL A 4 -8.15 1.71 38.02
N MET A 5 -8.45 0.60 38.66
CA MET A 5 -9.78 -0.01 38.64
C MET A 5 -10.69 0.88 39.51
N VAL A 6 -11.55 1.68 38.87
CA VAL A 6 -12.62 2.38 39.58
C VAL A 6 -13.64 1.32 39.99
N LYS A 7 -13.57 0.92 41.25
CA LYS A 7 -14.56 0.08 41.93
C LYS A 7 -15.76 0.98 42.26
N CYS A 8 -16.79 0.97 41.41
CA CYS A 8 -18.08 1.54 41.79
C CYS A 8 -18.71 0.59 42.81
N CYS A 9 -18.67 0.97 44.08
CA CYS A 9 -19.52 0.37 45.11
C CYS A 9 -20.95 0.86 44.88
N PHE A 10 -21.85 -0.03 44.45
CA PHE A 10 -23.28 0.18 44.58
C PHE A 10 -23.91 -1.15 45.01
N ASP A 11 -24.03 -1.32 46.32
CA ASP A 11 -24.93 -2.29 46.91
C ASP A 11 -26.35 -1.74 46.76
N SER A 12 -27.15 -2.37 45.90
CA SER A 12 -28.61 -2.40 46.03
C SER A 12 -29.20 -3.38 45.02
N GLU A 13 -29.78 -4.45 45.56
CA GLU A 13 -30.64 -5.41 44.88
C GLU A 13 -31.78 -4.69 44.14
N ILE A 14 -31.67 -4.53 42.82
CA ILE A 14 -32.80 -4.17 41.95
C ILE A 14 -32.68 -5.01 40.67
N PRO A 15 -33.73 -5.71 40.22
CA PRO A 15 -33.66 -6.49 38.98
C PRO A 15 -33.55 -5.50 37.81
N LEU A 16 -32.43 -5.54 37.08
CA LEU A 16 -32.24 -4.72 35.88
C LEU A 16 -33.09 -5.25 34.71
N PRO A 17 -33.72 -4.39 33.90
CA PRO A 17 -34.47 -4.82 32.72
C PRO A 17 -33.54 -5.35 31.62
N ASP A 18 -33.97 -6.38 30.86
CA ASP A 18 -33.26 -7.05 29.74
C ASP A 18 -32.59 -6.10 28.72
N PHE A 19 -33.04 -4.85 28.65
CA PHE A 19 -32.44 -3.82 27.80
C PHE A 19 -30.98 -3.53 28.16
N VAL A 20 -30.63 -3.55 29.45
CA VAL A 20 -29.29 -3.16 29.93
C VAL A 20 -28.26 -4.26 29.65
N GLU A 21 -28.67 -5.53 29.69
CA GLU A 21 -27.83 -6.65 29.24
C GLU A 21 -27.48 -6.52 27.77
N SER A 22 -28.40 -6.11 26.89
CA SER A 22 -28.10 -5.95 25.46
C SER A 22 -27.05 -4.87 25.16
N VAL A 23 -26.97 -3.84 26.02
CA VAL A 23 -26.00 -2.75 25.89
C VAL A 23 -24.65 -3.16 26.48
N ILE A 24 -24.64 -3.88 27.60
CA ILE A 24 -23.41 -4.39 28.23
C ILE A 24 -22.79 -5.53 27.40
N GLN A 25 -23.60 -6.42 26.81
CA GLN A 25 -23.16 -7.49 25.90
C GLN A 25 -22.45 -6.90 24.66
N LYS A 26 -22.96 -5.78 24.11
CA LYS A 26 -22.32 -5.05 23.00
C LYS A 26 -21.00 -4.37 23.36
N CYS A 27 -20.69 -4.19 24.64
CA CYS A 27 -19.45 -3.59 25.12
C CYS A 27 -18.38 -4.63 25.48
N THR A 28 -18.70 -5.93 25.42
CA THR A 28 -17.79 -7.02 25.83
C THR A 28 -17.15 -7.74 24.64
N ASP A 29 -17.59 -7.47 23.41
CA ASP A 29 -16.92 -7.92 22.19
C ASP A 29 -15.74 -7.01 21.83
N PRO A 30 -14.50 -7.53 21.68
CA PRO A 30 -13.32 -6.76 21.28
C PRO A 30 -13.44 -6.04 19.91
N GLY A 31 -14.52 -6.31 19.16
CA GLY A 31 -14.80 -5.74 17.84
C GLY A 31 -15.77 -4.54 17.81
N SER A 32 -16.55 -4.30 18.87
CA SER A 32 -17.66 -3.33 18.84
C SER A 32 -17.23 -1.87 18.75
N PHE A 33 -16.08 -1.53 19.34
CA PHE A 33 -15.51 -0.16 19.33
C PHE A 33 -14.63 0.16 18.11
N ARG A 34 -14.37 -0.79 17.20
CA ARG A 34 -13.55 -0.51 16.02
C ARG A 34 -14.32 0.33 15.00
N PRO A 35 -13.74 1.40 14.44
CA PRO A 35 -14.35 2.13 13.33
C PRO A 35 -14.74 1.21 12.17
N ARG A 36 -15.89 1.49 11.53
CA ARG A 36 -16.45 0.65 10.45
C ARG A 36 -15.45 0.37 9.32
N TYR A 37 -14.70 1.37 8.88
CA TYR A 37 -13.70 1.22 7.81
C TYR A 37 -12.62 0.19 8.17
N LYS A 38 -12.17 0.13 9.43
CA LYS A 38 -11.17 -0.85 9.88
C LYS A 38 -11.72 -2.28 9.81
N ARG A 39 -12.98 -2.47 10.18
CA ARG A 39 -13.64 -3.78 10.09
C ARG A 39 -13.78 -4.23 8.64
N LEU A 40 -14.16 -3.33 7.74
CA LEU A 40 -14.24 -3.63 6.31
C LEU A 40 -12.88 -4.04 5.75
N VAL A 41 -11.82 -3.30 6.08
CA VAL A 41 -10.46 -3.67 5.71
C VAL A 41 -10.05 -5.01 6.32
N ASP A 42 -10.26 -5.23 7.61
CA ASP A 42 -9.88 -6.49 8.26
C ASP A 42 -10.58 -7.70 7.62
N ASN A 43 -11.81 -7.53 7.14
CA ASN A 43 -12.60 -8.59 6.50
C ASN A 43 -12.11 -8.98 5.09
N ILE A 44 -11.29 -8.17 4.42
CA ILE A 44 -10.73 -8.56 3.11
C ILE A 44 -9.58 -9.57 3.27
N PHE A 45 -9.02 -9.69 4.48
CA PHE A 45 -7.94 -10.62 4.78
C PHE A 45 -8.50 -11.98 5.22
N PRO A 46 -8.10 -13.07 4.57
CA PRO A 46 -8.44 -14.42 5.00
C PRO A 46 -7.67 -14.83 6.26
N VAL A 47 -8.02 -15.98 6.83
CA VAL A 47 -7.27 -16.61 7.93
C VAL A 47 -5.90 -17.07 7.43
N ASN A 48 -5.84 -17.67 6.23
CA ASN A 48 -4.60 -18.10 5.61
C ASN A 48 -4.27 -17.24 4.39
N PRO A 49 -3.03 -16.77 4.24
CA PRO A 49 -2.67 -15.89 3.12
C PRO A 49 -2.78 -16.55 1.74
N GLN A 50 -2.79 -17.88 1.67
CA GLN A 50 -2.92 -18.62 0.41
C GLN A 50 -4.33 -18.52 -0.20
N ASP A 51 -5.33 -18.19 0.62
CA ASP A 51 -6.71 -18.02 0.16
C ASP A 51 -6.90 -16.72 -0.65
N GLY A 52 -5.90 -15.82 -0.61
CA GLY A 52 -5.89 -14.58 -1.35
C GLY A 52 -6.90 -13.54 -0.85
N LEU A 53 -7.03 -12.45 -1.60
CA LEU A 53 -7.94 -11.36 -1.28
C LEU A 53 -9.41 -11.83 -1.37
N VAL A 54 -10.19 -11.60 -0.30
CA VAL A 54 -11.60 -12.02 -0.24
C VAL A 54 -12.46 -11.09 -1.11
N LYS A 55 -12.74 -11.51 -2.36
CA LYS A 55 -13.41 -10.71 -3.40
C LYS A 55 -14.70 -10.01 -2.94
N ASN A 56 -15.65 -10.75 -2.37
CA ASN A 56 -16.93 -10.17 -1.92
C ASN A 56 -16.76 -9.10 -0.84
N ASN A 57 -15.72 -9.19 -0.01
CA ASN A 57 -15.43 -8.20 1.02
C ASN A 57 -14.66 -7.01 0.43
N MET A 58 -13.83 -7.25 -0.58
CA MET A 58 -13.18 -6.19 -1.36
C MET A 58 -14.19 -5.33 -2.10
N GLU A 59 -15.18 -5.92 -2.78
CA GLU A 59 -16.26 -5.18 -3.46
C GLU A 59 -17.04 -4.28 -2.48
N LYS A 60 -17.34 -4.77 -1.28
CA LYS A 60 -17.97 -3.98 -0.21
C LYS A 60 -17.09 -2.82 0.25
N LEU A 61 -15.77 -3.04 0.35
CA LEU A 61 -14.81 -2.01 0.71
C LEU A 61 -14.72 -0.94 -0.40
N THR A 62 -14.67 -1.34 -1.66
CA THR A 62 -14.67 -0.45 -2.82
C THR A 62 -15.95 0.37 -2.89
N PHE A 63 -17.12 -0.25 -2.73
CA PHE A 63 -18.39 0.49 -2.70
C PHE A 63 -18.42 1.50 -1.55
N TYR A 64 -17.91 1.12 -0.38
CA TYR A 64 -17.82 2.01 0.78
C TYR A 64 -16.87 3.19 0.55
N SER A 65 -15.73 2.98 -0.11
CA SER A 65 -14.80 4.07 -0.42
C SER A 65 -15.35 5.03 -1.46
N LEU A 66 -16.06 4.53 -2.48
CA LEU A 66 -16.72 5.36 -3.49
C LEU A 66 -17.87 6.18 -2.90
N SER A 67 -18.60 5.62 -1.94
CA SER A 67 -19.69 6.32 -1.26
C SER A 67 -19.20 7.37 -0.25
N SER A 68 -17.94 7.32 0.16
CA SER A 68 -17.39 8.22 1.19
C SER A 68 -15.89 8.45 0.95
N PRO A 69 -15.52 9.34 0.01
CA PRO A 69 -14.13 9.54 -0.39
C PRO A 69 -13.20 10.00 0.76
N GLU A 70 -13.73 10.69 1.76
CA GLU A 70 -12.96 11.09 2.94
C GLU A 70 -12.51 9.90 3.81
N LYS A 71 -13.10 8.72 3.61
CA LYS A 71 -12.67 7.47 4.26
C LYS A 71 -11.56 6.77 3.50
N LEU A 72 -11.42 7.03 2.20
CA LEU A 72 -10.44 6.35 1.35
C LEU A 72 -9.02 6.59 1.86
N ASP A 73 -8.70 7.82 2.26
CA ASP A 73 -7.43 8.16 2.89
C ASP A 73 -7.16 7.29 4.15
N ARG A 74 -8.14 7.23 5.07
CA ARG A 74 -8.03 6.41 6.29
C ARG A 74 -7.89 4.91 6.01
N ILE A 75 -8.50 4.44 4.93
CA ILE A 75 -8.38 3.05 4.45
C ILE A 75 -6.95 2.81 3.95
N GLY A 76 -6.42 3.71 3.12
CA GLY A 76 -5.04 3.65 2.61
C GLY A 76 -4.00 3.64 3.73
N GLU A 77 -4.10 4.57 4.67
CA GLU A 77 -3.19 4.64 5.82
C GLU A 77 -3.29 3.39 6.71
N TYR A 78 -4.49 2.86 6.93
CA TYR A 78 -4.66 1.63 7.73
C TYR A 78 -4.09 0.39 7.03
N LEU A 79 -4.25 0.28 5.70
CA LEU A 79 -3.61 -0.76 4.89
C LEU A 79 -2.08 -0.65 4.96
N PHE A 80 -1.54 0.56 4.82
CA PHE A 80 -0.11 0.84 4.97
C PHE A 80 0.45 0.41 6.33
N GLN A 81 -0.20 0.81 7.44
CA GLN A 81 0.21 0.42 8.78
C GLN A 81 0.13 -1.09 9.00
N ARG A 82 -0.90 -1.75 8.46
CA ARG A 82 -1.06 -3.20 8.56
C ARG A 82 0.05 -3.92 7.80
N ALA A 83 0.25 -3.63 6.53
CA ALA A 83 1.29 -4.27 5.73
C ALA A 83 2.70 -3.99 6.28
N SER A 84 2.96 -2.77 6.77
CA SER A 84 4.24 -2.43 7.43
C SER A 84 4.54 -3.35 8.62
N ARG A 85 3.53 -3.68 9.43
CA ARG A 85 3.67 -4.67 10.51
C ARG A 85 3.90 -6.08 9.98
N ASP A 86 3.26 -6.44 8.87
CA ASP A 86 3.39 -7.77 8.26
C ASP A 86 4.75 -7.98 7.59
N ILE A 87 5.32 -6.95 6.96
CA ILE A 87 6.70 -6.92 6.45
C ILE A 87 7.67 -7.20 7.60
N ASN A 88 7.54 -6.47 8.71
CA ASN A 88 8.42 -6.66 9.88
C ASN A 88 8.29 -8.06 10.51
N ARG A 89 7.12 -8.69 10.37
CA ARG A 89 6.85 -10.06 10.85
C ARG A 89 7.12 -11.15 9.80
N ARG A 90 7.64 -10.77 8.63
CA ARG A 90 7.89 -11.66 7.48
C ARG A 90 6.64 -12.44 7.01
N ARG A 91 5.46 -11.83 7.15
CA ARG A 91 4.17 -12.41 6.72
C ARG A 91 3.80 -11.94 5.31
N ASN A 92 4.67 -12.24 4.35
CA ASN A 92 4.62 -11.63 3.01
C ASN A 92 3.32 -11.93 2.26
N GLY A 93 2.68 -13.08 2.49
CA GLY A 93 1.39 -13.37 1.86
C GLY A 93 0.28 -12.37 2.23
N PHE A 94 0.26 -11.85 3.47
CA PHE A 94 -0.69 -10.78 3.82
C PHE A 94 -0.27 -9.42 3.26
N VAL A 95 1.02 -9.20 3.03
CA VAL A 95 1.53 -7.99 2.37
C VAL A 95 1.06 -7.95 0.91
N VAL A 96 1.10 -9.09 0.21
CA VAL A 96 0.57 -9.23 -1.16
C VAL A 96 -0.91 -8.86 -1.21
N ILE A 97 -1.72 -9.39 -0.29
CA ILE A 97 -3.16 -9.09 -0.20
C ILE A 97 -3.41 -7.60 0.06
N ALA A 98 -2.62 -6.98 0.95
CA ALA A 98 -2.74 -5.56 1.23
C ALA A 98 -2.44 -4.70 0.00
N MET A 99 -1.39 -5.04 -0.77
CA MET A 99 -1.09 -4.35 -2.02
C MET A 99 -2.16 -4.55 -3.09
N GLU A 100 -2.64 -5.78 -3.26
CA GLU A 100 -3.71 -6.07 -4.23
C GLU A 100 -4.97 -5.27 -3.92
N ALA A 101 -5.33 -5.15 -2.64
CA ALA A 101 -6.45 -4.31 -2.21
C ALA A 101 -6.22 -2.83 -2.55
N MET A 102 -5.01 -2.30 -2.32
CA MET A 102 -4.69 -0.91 -2.68
C MET A 102 -4.72 -0.67 -4.18
N ASP A 103 -4.23 -1.61 -5.00
CA ASP A 103 -4.30 -1.53 -6.46
C ASP A 103 -5.75 -1.50 -6.95
N GLN A 104 -6.64 -2.33 -6.40
CA GLN A 104 -8.05 -2.33 -6.78
C GLN A 104 -8.76 -1.02 -6.38
N LEU A 105 -8.45 -0.47 -5.19
CA LEU A 105 -9.00 0.82 -4.77
C LEU A 105 -8.52 1.96 -5.67
N LEU A 106 -7.25 1.92 -6.08
CA LEU A 106 -6.65 2.91 -6.96
C LEU A 106 -7.32 2.94 -8.33
N VAL A 107 -7.64 1.78 -8.91
CA VAL A 107 -8.33 1.67 -10.21
C VAL A 107 -9.81 2.04 -10.10
N ALA A 108 -10.46 1.73 -8.98
CA ALA A 108 -11.88 1.96 -8.82
C ALA A 108 -12.24 3.42 -8.52
N CYS A 109 -11.33 4.20 -7.93
CA CYS A 109 -11.57 5.59 -7.51
C CYS A 109 -11.00 6.60 -8.51
N HIS A 110 -11.62 7.78 -8.61
CA HIS A 110 -11.20 8.85 -9.53
C HIS A 110 -10.22 9.86 -8.90
N ALA A 111 -9.38 10.46 -9.74
CA ALA A 111 -8.24 11.34 -9.42
C ALA A 111 -8.49 12.39 -8.35
N GLN A 112 -9.61 13.11 -8.47
CA GLN A 112 -9.93 14.24 -7.60
C GLN A 112 -10.04 13.84 -6.12
N THR A 113 -10.32 12.56 -5.87
CA THR A 113 -10.46 11.96 -4.53
C THR A 113 -9.23 11.16 -4.07
N LEU A 114 -8.18 11.06 -4.89
CA LEU A 114 -7.05 10.15 -4.66
C LEU A 114 -5.84 10.76 -3.95
N ASN A 115 -5.74 12.09 -3.82
CA ASN A 115 -4.48 12.77 -3.45
C ASN A 115 -3.76 12.18 -2.22
N LEU A 116 -4.48 12.01 -1.10
CA LEU A 116 -3.93 11.46 0.15
C LEU A 116 -3.84 9.91 0.13
N PHE A 117 -4.75 9.25 -0.59
CA PHE A 117 -4.68 7.80 -0.77
C PHE A 117 -3.44 7.39 -1.57
N VAL A 118 -3.16 8.09 -2.66
CA VAL A 118 -1.94 7.87 -3.46
C VAL A 118 -0.70 8.22 -2.66
N GLU A 119 -0.76 9.20 -1.74
CA GLU A 119 0.32 9.42 -0.79
C GLU A 119 0.61 8.17 0.05
N SER A 120 -0.42 7.54 0.60
CA SER A 120 -0.34 6.28 1.36
C SER A 120 0.12 5.11 0.48
N PHE A 121 -0.34 5.05 -0.77
CA PHE A 121 0.08 4.06 -1.77
C PHE A 121 1.58 4.17 -2.06
N LEU A 122 2.08 5.36 -2.38
CA LEU A 122 3.50 5.56 -2.68
C LEU A 122 4.38 5.29 -1.45
N LYS A 123 3.91 5.59 -0.22
CA LYS A 123 4.61 5.18 1.02
C LYS A 123 4.70 3.65 1.13
N MET A 124 3.64 2.94 0.77
CA MET A 124 3.64 1.48 0.73
C MET A 124 4.63 0.94 -0.32
N ILE A 125 4.60 1.45 -1.55
CA ILE A 125 5.54 1.07 -2.61
C ILE A 125 6.98 1.30 -2.14
N GLN A 126 7.29 2.49 -1.62
CA GLN A 126 8.60 2.79 -1.07
C GLN A 126 9.02 1.76 -0.01
N LYS A 127 8.13 1.45 0.95
CA LYS A 127 8.43 0.50 2.02
C LYS A 127 8.72 -0.91 1.51
N LEU A 128 8.01 -1.35 0.47
CA LEU A 128 8.25 -2.65 -0.16
C LEU A 128 9.56 -2.68 -0.95
N LEU A 129 9.88 -1.59 -1.66
CA LEU A 129 11.15 -1.46 -2.38
C LEU A 129 12.37 -1.40 -1.43
N GLU A 130 12.20 -0.87 -0.23
CA GLU A 130 13.23 -0.89 0.83
C GLU A 130 13.46 -2.30 1.41
N SER A 131 12.57 -3.25 1.16
CA SER A 131 12.74 -4.64 1.60
C SER A 131 13.95 -5.30 0.94
N SER A 132 14.63 -6.19 1.66
CA SER A 132 15.65 -7.07 1.11
C SER A 132 15.07 -8.24 0.31
N ASP A 133 13.75 -8.47 0.39
CA ASP A 133 13.07 -9.53 -0.35
C ASP A 133 12.81 -9.11 -1.81
N PRO A 134 13.44 -9.78 -2.80
CA PRO A 134 13.21 -9.47 -4.21
C PRO A 134 11.76 -9.56 -4.66
N GLN A 135 10.97 -10.47 -4.09
CA GLN A 135 9.56 -10.63 -4.47
C GLN A 135 8.74 -9.41 -4.05
N LEU A 136 9.04 -8.81 -2.90
CA LEU A 136 8.39 -7.58 -2.46
C LEU A 136 8.79 -6.39 -3.33
N GLN A 137 10.06 -6.33 -3.77
CA GLN A 137 10.51 -5.30 -4.71
C GLN A 137 9.79 -5.42 -6.06
N ILE A 138 9.69 -6.63 -6.61
CA ILE A 138 8.99 -6.91 -7.87
C ILE A 138 7.49 -6.56 -7.76
N LEU A 139 6.84 -6.96 -6.67
CA LEU A 139 5.44 -6.63 -6.39
C LEU A 139 5.23 -5.10 -6.38
N ALA A 140 6.09 -4.38 -5.67
CA ALA A 140 6.02 -2.93 -5.57
C ALA A 140 6.18 -2.25 -6.93
N THR A 141 7.14 -2.70 -7.75
CA THR A 141 7.30 -2.22 -9.12
C THR A 141 6.03 -2.45 -9.94
N GLN A 142 5.45 -3.66 -9.88
CA GLN A 142 4.25 -3.98 -10.68
C GLN A 142 3.07 -3.06 -10.33
N SER A 143 2.82 -2.85 -9.03
CA SER A 143 1.80 -1.92 -8.56
C SER A 143 2.12 -0.47 -8.94
N PHE A 144 3.38 -0.04 -8.85
CA PHE A 144 3.80 1.28 -9.28
C PHE A 144 3.59 1.52 -10.79
N VAL A 145 3.88 0.52 -11.63
CA VAL A 145 3.64 0.61 -13.07
C VAL A 145 2.15 0.67 -13.38
N ARG A 146 1.31 -0.10 -12.67
CA ARG A 146 -0.16 0.02 -12.78
C ARG A 146 -0.60 1.44 -12.46
N PHE A 147 -0.12 2.02 -11.36
CA PHE A 147 -0.37 3.42 -11.00
C PHE A 147 0.11 4.40 -12.09
N ALA A 148 1.31 4.19 -12.62
CA ALA A 148 1.89 5.04 -13.65
C ALA A 148 1.05 5.09 -14.94
N ASN A 149 0.29 4.02 -15.22
CA ASN A 149 -0.55 3.91 -16.41
C ASN A 149 -1.93 4.57 -16.28
N ILE A 150 -2.32 5.07 -15.10
CA ILE A 150 -3.59 5.78 -14.92
C ILE A 150 -3.42 7.21 -15.49
N GLU A 151 -4.21 7.56 -16.51
CA GLU A 151 -4.09 8.82 -17.28
C GLU A 151 -4.63 10.07 -16.57
N GLU A 152 -4.98 9.97 -15.29
CA GLU A 152 -5.56 11.09 -14.55
C GLU A 152 -4.51 12.07 -14.00
N ASP A 153 -4.86 13.36 -13.95
CA ASP A 153 -4.13 14.47 -13.30
C ASP A 153 -3.97 14.18 -11.80
N THR A 154 -3.02 13.31 -11.49
CA THR A 154 -2.69 12.95 -10.12
C THR A 154 -1.68 13.99 -9.63
N PRO A 155 -1.90 14.64 -8.46
CA PRO A 155 -0.97 15.66 -8.00
C PRO A 155 0.45 15.15 -7.92
N SER A 156 1.37 16.06 -8.17
CA SER A 156 2.76 15.69 -8.35
C SER A 156 3.46 15.29 -7.03
N TYR A 157 3.96 14.04 -6.97
CA TYR A 157 4.62 13.45 -5.80
C TYR A 157 6.16 13.56 -5.82
N HIS A 158 6.67 14.65 -6.40
CA HIS A 158 8.09 14.95 -6.69
C HIS A 158 9.10 14.39 -5.71
N ARG A 159 9.04 14.80 -4.44
CA ARG A 159 10.06 14.42 -3.44
C ARG A 159 10.29 12.91 -3.26
N ARG A 160 9.37 12.05 -3.70
CA ARG A 160 9.59 10.59 -3.68
C ARG A 160 10.10 10.02 -4.99
N TYR A 161 10.02 10.72 -6.13
CA TYR A 161 10.60 10.27 -7.38
C TYR A 161 12.12 10.20 -7.31
N ASP A 162 12.78 11.07 -6.56
CA ASP A 162 14.20 10.93 -6.20
C ASP A 162 14.56 9.54 -5.68
N PHE A 163 13.76 9.06 -4.71
CA PHE A 163 13.90 7.72 -4.15
C PHE A 163 13.61 6.65 -5.21
N PHE A 164 12.50 6.77 -5.95
CA PHE A 164 12.11 5.78 -6.95
C PHE A 164 13.13 5.65 -8.09
N VAL A 165 13.61 6.77 -8.64
CA VAL A 165 14.67 6.79 -9.66
C VAL A 165 15.90 6.08 -9.12
N SER A 166 16.38 6.48 -7.94
CA SER A 166 17.59 5.90 -7.35
C SER A 166 17.43 4.39 -7.09
N LYS A 167 16.29 3.97 -6.56
CA LYS A 167 16.03 2.58 -6.21
C LYS A 167 15.81 1.69 -7.44
N PHE A 168 15.04 2.14 -8.43
CA PHE A 168 14.83 1.40 -9.67
C PHE A 168 16.11 1.32 -10.51
N SER A 169 16.91 2.39 -10.59
CA SER A 169 18.25 2.34 -11.17
C SER A 169 19.14 1.31 -10.46
N SER A 170 19.13 1.26 -9.12
CA SER A 170 19.87 0.21 -8.39
C SER A 170 19.41 -1.21 -8.74
N MET A 171 18.11 -1.42 -8.92
CA MET A 171 17.56 -2.73 -9.33
C MET A 171 18.02 -3.13 -10.75
N CYS A 172 18.19 -2.18 -11.67
CA CYS A 172 18.75 -2.41 -13.01
C CYS A 172 20.18 -2.98 -12.98
N HIS A 173 20.94 -2.77 -11.91
CA HIS A 173 22.30 -3.27 -11.73
C HIS A 173 22.40 -4.46 -10.78
N ASN A 174 21.28 -5.10 -10.45
CA ASN A 174 21.27 -6.24 -9.52
C ASN A 174 22.20 -7.36 -10.01
N ASP A 175 22.99 -7.97 -9.11
CA ASP A 175 24.02 -8.96 -9.43
C ASP A 175 23.73 -10.36 -8.86
N ASN A 176 22.45 -10.68 -8.59
CA ASN A 176 22.08 -11.94 -7.95
C ASN A 176 22.67 -13.16 -8.70
N SER A 177 23.14 -14.13 -7.93
CA SER A 177 23.74 -15.36 -8.46
C SER A 177 22.75 -16.21 -9.25
N ASN A 178 21.47 -16.17 -8.87
CA ASN A 178 20.40 -16.77 -9.65
C ASN A 178 20.06 -15.87 -10.83
N ILE A 179 20.35 -16.35 -12.04
CA ILE A 179 20.15 -15.64 -13.31
C ILE A 179 18.69 -15.25 -13.49
N ASP A 180 17.74 -16.18 -13.32
CA ASP A 180 16.31 -15.91 -13.50
C ASP A 180 15.80 -14.84 -12.55
N LEU A 181 16.26 -14.88 -11.29
CA LEU A 181 15.87 -13.90 -10.29
C LEU A 181 16.51 -12.53 -10.57
N ARG A 182 17.79 -12.52 -10.96
CA ARG A 182 18.51 -11.31 -11.37
C ARG A 182 17.78 -10.62 -12.52
N ASP A 183 17.43 -11.36 -13.56
CA ASP A 183 16.74 -10.83 -14.74
C ASP A 183 15.37 -10.28 -14.38
N LYS A 184 14.60 -10.97 -13.51
CA LYS A 184 13.33 -10.45 -12.99
C LYS A 184 13.50 -9.14 -12.21
N ILE A 185 14.52 -9.02 -11.37
CA ILE A 185 14.79 -7.79 -10.60
C ILE A 185 15.20 -6.66 -11.55
N ARG A 186 16.08 -6.93 -12.51
CA ARG A 186 16.53 -5.94 -13.50
C ARG A 186 15.39 -5.46 -14.37
N MET A 187 14.56 -6.37 -14.88
CA MET A 187 13.33 -6.04 -15.61
C MET A 187 12.37 -5.20 -14.77
N ALA A 188 12.22 -5.51 -13.48
CA ALA A 188 11.44 -4.68 -12.57
C ALA A 188 12.06 -3.27 -12.41
N GLY A 189 13.38 -3.15 -12.33
CA GLY A 189 14.06 -1.85 -12.34
C GLY A 189 13.72 -1.03 -13.60
N ILE A 190 13.83 -1.63 -14.78
CA ILE A 190 13.54 -0.98 -16.07
C ILE A 190 12.08 -0.52 -16.13
N ASN A 191 11.14 -1.40 -15.80
CA ASN A 191 9.71 -1.08 -15.80
C ASN A 191 9.37 0.02 -14.79
N GLY A 192 10.03 0.02 -13.62
CA GLY A 192 9.90 1.07 -12.62
C GLY A 192 10.35 2.43 -13.15
N LEU A 193 11.54 2.50 -13.78
CA LEU A 193 12.04 3.72 -14.41
C LEU A 193 11.10 4.21 -15.52
N GLN A 194 10.58 3.31 -16.35
CA GLN A 194 9.58 3.65 -17.36
C GLN A 194 8.32 4.26 -16.74
N GLY A 195 7.84 3.71 -15.63
CA GLY A 195 6.70 4.26 -14.89
C GLY A 195 6.96 5.67 -14.34
N VAL A 196 8.17 5.92 -13.83
CA VAL A 196 8.56 7.27 -13.37
C VAL A 196 8.54 8.24 -14.54
N VAL A 197 9.23 7.93 -15.64
CA VAL A 197 9.29 8.78 -16.84
C VAL A 197 7.89 9.08 -17.37
N ARG A 198 7.00 8.08 -17.44
CA ARG A 198 5.61 8.28 -17.87
C ARG A 198 4.89 9.31 -17.01
N LYS A 199 5.01 9.23 -15.68
CA LYS A 199 4.31 10.16 -14.77
C LYS A 199 4.94 11.54 -14.68
N THR A 200 6.22 11.69 -14.99
CA THR A 200 6.92 13.00 -14.95
C THR A 200 6.84 13.77 -16.27
N VAL A 201 6.66 13.09 -17.41
CA VAL A 201 6.54 13.76 -18.73
C VAL A 201 5.13 14.31 -18.97
N SER A 202 4.12 13.82 -18.25
CA SER A 202 2.72 14.22 -18.42
C SER A 202 2.31 15.52 -17.69
N ASP A 203 3.21 16.17 -16.96
CA ASP A 203 2.89 17.35 -16.15
C ASP A 203 3.99 18.43 -16.35
N ASP A 204 3.60 19.63 -16.80
CA ASP A 204 4.52 20.72 -17.15
C ASP A 204 5.06 21.48 -15.92
N LEU A 205 4.55 21.17 -14.72
CA LEU A 205 4.94 21.78 -13.44
C LEU A 205 5.95 20.91 -12.65
N VAL A 206 6.52 19.89 -13.28
CA VAL A 206 7.20 18.77 -12.60
C VAL A 206 8.65 19.07 -12.23
N GLU A 207 9.09 18.52 -11.08
CA GLU A 207 10.50 18.23 -10.80
C GLU A 207 11.15 17.61 -12.03
N ASN A 208 12.12 18.33 -12.56
CA ASN A 208 12.59 18.10 -13.90
C ASN A 208 13.38 16.78 -13.93
N ILE A 209 12.73 15.68 -14.33
CA ILE A 209 13.40 14.38 -14.48
C ILE A 209 14.60 14.45 -15.44
N TRP A 210 14.65 15.49 -16.28
CA TRP A 210 15.76 15.80 -17.16
C TRP A 210 16.97 16.42 -16.44
N GLU A 211 16.86 16.72 -15.14
CA GLU A 211 18.00 17.14 -14.34
C GLU A 211 19.08 16.05 -14.28
N PRO A 212 20.37 16.44 -14.28
CA PRO A 212 21.48 15.49 -14.24
C PRO A 212 21.38 14.49 -13.09
N VAL A 213 20.88 14.91 -11.92
CA VAL A 213 20.72 14.06 -10.72
C VAL A 213 19.89 12.79 -10.97
N HIS A 214 18.94 12.85 -11.92
CA HIS A 214 18.13 11.72 -12.33
C HIS A 214 18.66 11.07 -13.61
N MET A 215 18.97 11.85 -14.65
CA MET A 215 19.39 11.32 -15.95
C MET A 215 20.71 10.53 -15.88
N ASP A 216 21.64 10.94 -15.01
CA ASP A 216 22.91 10.24 -14.78
C ASP A 216 22.71 8.86 -14.11
N LYS A 217 21.52 8.60 -13.57
CA LYS A 217 21.13 7.27 -13.05
C LYS A 217 20.30 6.50 -14.06
N ILE A 218 19.38 7.16 -14.77
CA ILE A 218 18.44 6.51 -15.70
C ILE A 218 19.20 5.99 -16.92
N VAL A 219 19.94 6.84 -17.62
CA VAL A 219 20.56 6.49 -18.91
C VAL A 219 21.56 5.34 -18.76
N PRO A 220 22.53 5.37 -17.83
CA PRO A 220 23.47 4.26 -17.67
C PRO A 220 22.80 2.95 -17.27
N SER A 221 21.72 3.01 -16.47
CA SER A 221 20.97 1.82 -16.05
C SER A 221 20.27 1.13 -17.22
N LEU A 222 19.71 1.89 -18.16
CA LEU A 222 19.11 1.34 -19.37
C LEU A 222 20.19 0.75 -20.29
N LEU A 223 21.29 1.48 -20.52
CA LEU A 223 22.40 1.02 -21.36
C LEU A 223 23.04 -0.27 -20.84
N TYR A 224 23.23 -0.39 -19.53
CA TYR A 224 23.79 -1.59 -18.90
C TYR A 224 22.96 -2.85 -19.21
N ASN A 225 21.64 -2.72 -19.26
CA ASN A 225 20.75 -3.85 -19.55
C ASN A 225 20.66 -4.16 -21.06
N MET A 226 20.85 -3.17 -21.93
CA MET A 226 20.93 -3.39 -23.38
C MET A 226 22.21 -4.11 -23.81
N GLN A 227 23.35 -3.79 -23.18
CA GLN A 227 24.64 -4.41 -23.51
C GLN A 227 24.70 -5.89 -23.12
N ASN A 228 24.01 -6.27 -22.04
CA ASN A 228 23.91 -7.64 -21.55
C ASN A 228 22.80 -8.47 -22.24
N SER A 229 22.05 -7.87 -23.18
CA SER A 229 20.99 -8.55 -23.95
C SER A 229 21.51 -9.28 -25.20
N ARG A 230 22.83 -9.51 -25.30
CA ARG A 230 23.49 -10.19 -26.42
C ARG A 230 23.96 -11.59 -26.03
#